data_AF-A0A9X3UW35-F1
#
_entry.id   AF-A0A9X3UW35-F1
#
_cell.length_a   1.000
_cell.length_b   1.000
_cell.length_c   1.000
_cell.angle_alpha   90.00
_cell.angle_beta   90.00
_cell.angle_gamma   90.00
#
_symmetry.space_group_name_H-M   'P 1'
#
loop_
_entity.id
_entity.type
_entity.pdbx_description
1 polymer ?
#
loop_
_entity_poly.entity_id
_entity_poly.type
_entity_poly.pdbx_seq_one_letter_code
_entity_poly.pdbx_strand_id
1 'polypeptide(L)'
;MKNFTDIANRLKTELSITMDKDVAEFLGMTKSAFAERKRRDVFPEEALRMADLRHPELKLNLEYILTGKSDIHQRIKELNQRSSLKPINEDEIDPEDIPNYVSGVSITPPDANTYVFLNTEETLLLMWFRRSDSKSKKMILDVAKMSCDLSMATMKLNEYTENERLKYTEKNK
;
A
#
# COMPACT_ATOMS: atom_id res chain seq x y z
N MET A 1 12.81 -6.98 18.73
CA MET A 1 11.61 -7.65 19.28
C MET A 1 10.43 -6.74 19.03
N LYS A 2 9.39 -7.20 18.34
CA LYS A 2 8.16 -6.41 18.13
C LYS A 2 7.31 -6.55 19.39
N ASN A 3 7.22 -5.51 20.22
CA ASN A 3 6.44 -5.54 21.46
C ASN A 3 4.96 -5.29 21.13
N PHE A 4 4.06 -6.16 21.61
CA PHE A 4 2.60 -6.03 21.44
C PHE A 4 2.10 -4.63 21.82
N THR A 5 2.65 -4.09 22.90
CA THR A 5 2.25 -2.79 23.46
C THR A 5 2.53 -1.66 22.49
N ASP A 6 3.65 -1.72 21.78
CA ASP A 6 4.04 -0.68 20.82
C ASP A 6 3.17 -0.72 19.56
N ILE A 7 2.85 -1.93 19.07
CA ILE A 7 1.94 -2.10 17.94
C ILE A 7 0.54 -1.59 18.30
N ALA A 8 0.02 -1.95 19.48
CA ALA A 8 -1.28 -1.50 19.95
C ALA A 8 -1.33 0.04 20.12
N ASN A 9 -0.26 0.65 20.63
CA ASN A 9 -0.19 2.11 20.77
C ASN A 9 -0.16 2.85 19.42
N ARG A 10 0.52 2.28 18.41
CA ARG A 10 0.49 2.84 17.05
C ARG A 10 -0.89 2.72 16.42
N LEU A 11 -1.55 1.56 16.55
CA LEU A 11 -2.91 1.37 16.07
C LEU A 11 -3.89 2.36 16.73
N LYS A 12 -3.76 2.57 18.04
CA LYS A 12 -4.52 3.59 18.78
C LYS A 12 -4.32 5.00 18.23
N THR A 13 -3.08 5.33 17.88
CA THR A 13 -2.72 6.66 17.34
C THR A 13 -3.37 6.87 15.97
N GLU A 14 -3.27 5.87 15.07
CA GLU A 14 -3.89 5.91 13.74
C GLU A 14 -5.42 6.02 13.82
N LEU A 15 -6.05 5.27 14.72
CA LEU A 15 -7.50 5.29 14.91
C LEU A 15 -7.99 6.45 15.79
N SER A 16 -7.09 7.26 16.35
CA SER A 16 -7.42 8.32 17.32
C SER A 16 -8.24 7.83 18.53
N ILE A 17 -7.95 6.62 19.01
CA ILE A 17 -8.61 5.99 20.17
C ILE A 17 -7.62 5.77 21.32
N THR A 18 -8.10 5.75 22.56
CA THR A 18 -7.24 5.64 23.75
C THR A 18 -7.36 4.30 24.47
N MET A 19 -8.51 3.64 24.39
CA MET A 19 -8.83 2.47 25.22
C MET A 19 -8.57 1.14 24.50
N ASP A 20 -7.99 0.17 25.20
CA ASP A 20 -7.78 -1.20 24.69
C ASP A 20 -9.10 -1.89 24.31
N LYS A 21 -10.22 -1.49 24.93
CA LYS A 21 -11.54 -2.03 24.65
C LYS A 21 -12.00 -1.71 23.21
N ASP A 22 -11.70 -0.49 22.74
CA ASP A 22 -12.13 0.00 21.43
C ASP A 22 -11.24 -0.61 20.34
N VAL A 23 -9.95 -0.84 20.65
CA VAL A 23 -9.03 -1.60 19.80
C VAL A 23 -9.51 -3.04 19.62
N ALA A 24 -9.95 -3.70 20.70
CA ALA A 24 -10.45 -5.07 20.63
C ALA A 24 -11.72 -5.16 19.75
N GLU A 25 -12.63 -4.20 19.89
CA GLU A 25 -13.84 -4.09 19.09
C GLU A 25 -13.53 -3.86 17.60
N PHE A 26 -12.62 -2.94 17.29
CA PHE A 26 -12.16 -2.69 15.92
C PHE A 26 -11.58 -3.94 15.25
N LEU A 27 -10.78 -4.71 16.00
CA LEU A 27 -10.21 -5.98 15.54
C LEU A 27 -11.21 -7.14 15.51
N GLY A 28 -12.47 -6.92 15.92
CA GLY A 28 -13.53 -7.93 15.92
C GLY A 28 -13.34 -9.02 16.96
N MET A 29 -12.74 -8.71 18.13
CA MET A 29 -12.53 -9.67 19.21
C MET A 29 -12.98 -9.17 20.58
N THR A 30 -13.17 -10.09 21.53
CA THR A 30 -13.58 -9.75 22.89
C THR A 30 -12.44 -9.14 23.70
N LYS A 31 -12.78 -8.32 24.71
CA LYS A 31 -11.81 -7.68 25.62
C LYS A 31 -10.90 -8.70 26.32
N SER A 32 -11.46 -9.86 26.72
CA SER A 32 -10.71 -10.96 27.34
C SER A 32 -9.74 -11.61 26.36
N ALA A 33 -10.14 -11.82 25.10
CA ALA A 33 -9.31 -12.40 24.06
C ALA A 33 -8.13 -11.48 23.67
N PHE A 34 -8.32 -10.16 23.71
CA PHE A 34 -7.25 -9.18 23.52
C PHE A 34 -6.30 -9.13 24.72
N ALA A 35 -6.82 -9.14 25.95
CA ALA A 35 -6.01 -9.15 27.17
C ALA A 35 -5.12 -10.40 27.28
N GLU A 36 -5.63 -11.59 26.94
CA GLU A 36 -4.83 -12.82 26.91
C GLU A 36 -3.70 -12.76 25.87
N ARG A 37 -3.96 -12.16 24.69
CA ARG A 37 -2.94 -11.97 23.65
C ARG A 37 -1.87 -10.97 24.08
N LYS A 38 -2.26 -9.90 24.77
CA LYS A 38 -1.35 -8.93 25.39
C LYS A 38 -0.44 -9.60 26.42
N ARG A 39 -0.99 -10.48 27.26
CA ARG A 39 -0.22 -11.27 28.25
C ARG A 39 0.79 -12.22 27.59
N ARG A 40 0.45 -12.76 26.42
CA ARG A 40 1.29 -13.67 25.63
C ARG A 40 2.25 -12.97 24.67
N ASP A 41 2.19 -11.64 24.57
CA ASP A 41 2.96 -10.80 23.64
C ASP A 41 2.79 -11.21 22.15
N VAL A 42 1.57 -11.64 21.77
CA VAL A 42 1.26 -12.06 20.39
C VAL A 42 0.19 -11.13 19.79
N PHE A 43 0.59 -10.28 18.84
CA PHE A 43 -0.32 -9.35 18.19
C PHE A 43 -1.15 -10.04 17.09
N PRO A 44 -2.48 -9.80 17.01
CA PRO A 44 -3.33 -10.43 16.00
C PRO A 44 -3.24 -9.72 14.64
N GLU A 45 -2.14 -9.94 13.91
CA GLU A 45 -1.89 -9.27 12.61
C GLU A 45 -3.00 -9.52 11.57
N GLU A 46 -3.52 -10.75 11.49
CA GLU A 46 -4.58 -11.11 10.55
C GLU A 46 -5.90 -10.39 10.84
N ALA A 47 -6.24 -10.21 12.12
CA ALA A 47 -7.44 -9.48 12.52
C ALA A 47 -7.35 -8.00 12.14
N LEU A 48 -6.14 -7.42 12.18
CA LEU A 48 -5.88 -6.05 11.75
C LEU A 48 -6.07 -5.89 10.23
N ARG A 49 -5.51 -6.80 9.42
CA ARG A 49 -5.68 -6.79 7.96
C ARG A 49 -7.15 -6.93 7.55
N MET A 50 -7.88 -7.82 8.22
CA MET A 50 -9.31 -7.98 8.00
C MET A 50 -10.13 -6.75 8.44
N ALA A 51 -9.69 -6.03 9.48
CA ALA A 51 -10.34 -4.79 9.91
C ALA A 51 -10.13 -3.65 8.90
N ASP A 52 -8.93 -3.52 8.33
CA ASP A 52 -8.63 -2.56 7.27
C ASP A 52 -9.49 -2.80 6.01
N LEU A 53 -9.66 -4.07 5.61
CA LEU A 53 -10.55 -4.42 4.49
C LEU A 53 -12.03 -4.10 4.75
N ARG A 54 -12.48 -4.14 6.01
CA ARG A 54 -13.86 -3.77 6.38
C ARG A 54 -14.05 -2.26 6.46
N HIS A 55 -12.96 -1.51 6.62
CA HIS A 55 -12.96 -0.07 6.82
C HIS A 55 -11.96 0.65 5.90
N PRO A 56 -12.08 0.48 4.56
CA PRO A 56 -11.13 1.06 3.60
C PRO A 56 -11.11 2.60 3.64
N GLU A 57 -12.14 3.24 4.20
CA GLU A 57 -12.22 4.68 4.42
C GLU A 57 -11.17 5.21 5.40
N LEU A 58 -10.69 4.37 6.33
CA LEU A 58 -9.75 4.78 7.37
C LEU A 58 -8.30 4.86 6.86
N LYS A 59 -8.00 4.25 5.70
CA LYS A 59 -6.68 4.28 5.03
C LYS A 59 -5.52 3.99 5.99
N LEU A 60 -5.61 2.91 6.76
CA LEU A 60 -4.64 2.60 7.81
C LEU A 60 -3.28 2.23 7.22
N ASN A 61 -2.20 2.75 7.80
CA ASN A 61 -0.85 2.33 7.43
C ASN A 61 -0.46 1.04 8.18
N LEU A 62 -0.83 -0.11 7.61
CA LEU A 62 -0.59 -1.43 8.19
C LEU A 62 0.90 -1.70 8.49
N GLU A 63 1.79 -1.27 7.59
CA GLU A 63 3.24 -1.48 7.74
C GLU A 63 3.78 -0.67 8.92
N TYR A 64 3.36 0.59 9.06
CA TYR A 64 3.72 1.42 10.21
C TYR A 64 3.21 0.83 11.53
N ILE A 65 1.96 0.38 11.58
CA ILE A 65 1.37 -0.20 12.80
C ILE A 65 2.18 -1.42 13.24
N LEU A 66 2.45 -2.36 12.33
CA LEU A 66 3.11 -3.63 12.66
C LEU A 66 4.61 -3.50 12.92
N THR A 67 5.30 -2.59 12.23
CA THR A 67 6.77 -2.51 12.28
C THR A 67 7.30 -1.29 13.03
N GLY A 68 6.46 -0.26 13.23
CA GLY A 68 6.88 1.02 13.77
C GLY A 68 7.77 1.83 12.84
N LYS A 69 8.09 1.31 11.65
CA LYS A 69 8.80 2.05 10.63
C LYS A 69 7.78 2.93 9.96
N SER A 70 7.83 4.23 10.27
CA SER A 70 7.09 5.22 9.49
C SER A 70 7.48 5.02 8.04
N ASP A 71 6.45 5.07 7.21
CA ASP A 71 6.53 4.96 5.79
C ASP A 71 7.78 5.66 5.26
N ILE A 72 8.53 4.97 4.40
CA ILE A 72 9.67 5.55 3.69
C ILE A 72 9.22 6.87 3.04
N HIS A 73 7.93 6.99 2.68
CA HIS A 73 7.29 8.20 2.18
C HIS A 73 7.28 9.40 3.16
N GLN A 74 7.11 9.22 4.47
CA GLN A 74 7.22 10.35 5.43
C GLN A 74 8.67 10.78 5.62
N ARG A 75 9.60 9.82 5.68
CA ARG A 75 11.04 10.10 5.81
C ARG A 75 11.60 10.76 4.55
N ILE A 76 11.13 10.36 3.36
CA ILE A 76 11.42 11.00 2.08
C ILE A 76 10.83 12.42 2.03
N LYS A 77 9.62 12.64 2.56
CA LYS A 77 9.01 13.99 2.65
C LYS A 77 9.82 14.92 3.55
N GLU A 78 10.29 14.43 4.69
CA GLU A 78 11.18 15.18 5.61
C GLU A 78 12.57 15.43 5.03
N LEU A 79 13.12 14.47 4.28
CA LEU A 79 14.40 14.64 3.56
C LEU A 79 14.28 15.62 2.40
N ASN A 80 13.18 15.59 1.64
CA ASN A 80 12.89 16.55 0.57
C ASN A 80 12.68 17.99 1.09
N GLN A 81 12.15 18.14 2.30
CA GLN A 81 12.09 19.45 2.96
C GLN A 81 13.47 19.95 3.42
N ARG A 82 14.38 19.03 3.78
CA ARG A 82 15.77 19.37 4.17
C ARG A 82 16.71 19.59 2.99
N SER A 83 16.47 18.95 1.85
CA SER A 83 17.27 19.10 0.62
C SER A 83 16.99 20.40 -0.17
N SER A 84 16.12 21.28 0.33
CA SER A 84 16.04 22.67 -0.15
C SER A 84 17.29 23.51 0.17
N LEU A 85 18.31 22.93 0.84
CA LEU A 85 19.60 23.56 1.05
C LEU A 85 20.72 22.66 0.51
N LYS A 86 21.30 23.12 -0.61
CA LYS A 86 22.57 22.74 -1.26
C LYS A 86 22.49 21.67 -2.36
N PRO A 87 22.62 22.06 -3.65
CA PRO A 87 23.05 21.12 -4.68
C PRO A 87 24.50 20.73 -4.38
N ILE A 88 24.76 19.42 -4.26
CA ILE A 88 26.10 18.86 -4.17
C ILE A 88 26.53 18.57 -5.61
N ASN A 89 27.67 19.13 -6.03
CA ASN A 89 28.23 18.96 -7.36
C ASN A 89 28.62 17.49 -7.59
N GLU A 90 28.38 16.99 -8.79
CA GLU A 90 28.41 15.58 -9.20
C GLU A 90 29.83 14.96 -9.31
N ASP A 91 30.87 15.62 -8.82
CA ASP A 91 32.27 15.27 -9.12
C ASP A 91 32.98 14.41 -8.06
N GLU A 92 32.30 13.96 -7.00
CA GLU A 92 32.91 13.12 -5.94
C GLU A 92 32.08 11.88 -5.61
N ILE A 93 31.94 10.93 -6.55
CA ILE A 93 31.41 9.60 -6.23
C ILE A 93 32.38 8.52 -6.73
N ASP A 94 33.03 7.85 -5.78
CA ASP A 94 33.91 6.70 -5.97
C ASP A 94 33.09 5.46 -6.45
N PRO A 95 33.47 4.79 -7.55
CA PRO A 95 32.74 3.64 -8.09
C PRO A 95 32.59 2.43 -7.14
N GLU A 96 33.36 2.34 -6.04
CA GLU A 96 33.25 1.21 -5.10
C GLU A 96 32.18 1.37 -4.00
N ASP A 97 31.55 2.55 -3.85
CA ASP A 97 30.49 2.81 -2.85
C ASP A 97 29.06 2.46 -3.33
N ILE A 98 28.94 1.59 -4.34
CA ILE A 98 27.64 1.12 -4.85
C ILE A 98 27.13 -0.10 -4.03
N PRO A 99 26.72 0.12 -2.78
CA PRO A 99 25.51 -0.53 -2.28
C PRO A 99 24.61 0.45 -1.51
N ASN A 100 23.36 0.63 -1.99
CA ASN A 100 22.23 1.38 -1.40
C ASN A 100 21.89 2.77 -1.96
N TYR A 101 22.35 3.15 -3.15
CA TYR A 101 21.77 4.28 -3.87
C TYR A 101 20.75 3.82 -4.92
N VAL A 102 19.55 3.39 -4.48
CA VAL A 102 18.38 3.53 -5.35
C VAL A 102 17.88 4.95 -5.15
N SER A 103 18.62 5.86 -5.78
CA SER A 103 18.19 7.22 -6.06
C SER A 103 16.76 7.17 -6.57
N GLY A 104 15.87 7.95 -5.96
CA GLY A 104 14.65 8.38 -6.60
C GLY A 104 15.01 9.23 -7.82
N VAL A 105 15.43 8.57 -8.90
CA VAL A 105 15.46 9.22 -10.21
C VAL A 105 14.00 9.44 -10.56
N SER A 106 13.62 10.70 -10.57
CA SER A 106 12.42 11.17 -11.25
C SER A 106 12.52 10.67 -12.68
N ILE A 107 11.87 9.53 -12.96
CA ILE A 107 11.72 9.01 -14.31
C ILE A 107 10.65 9.83 -15.06
N THR A 108 10.69 11.15 -14.91
CA THR A 108 9.96 12.07 -15.77
C THR A 108 10.81 12.24 -17.03
N PRO A 109 10.34 11.85 -18.22
CA PRO A 109 10.98 12.27 -19.45
C PRO A 109 11.10 13.80 -19.44
N PRO A 110 12.20 14.38 -19.95
CA PRO A 110 12.40 15.84 -19.98
C PRO A 110 11.21 16.61 -20.60
N ASP A 111 10.45 15.95 -21.49
CA ASP A 111 9.38 16.53 -22.30
C ASP A 111 7.96 16.17 -21.81
N ALA A 112 7.77 15.74 -20.56
CA ALA A 112 6.45 15.39 -20.07
C ALA A 112 5.60 16.63 -19.73
N ASN A 113 4.54 16.89 -20.50
CA ASN A 113 3.60 17.99 -20.26
C ASN A 113 2.61 17.75 -19.10
N THR A 114 2.61 16.56 -18.51
CA THR A 114 1.62 16.17 -17.48
C THR A 114 2.28 15.33 -16.40
N TYR A 115 1.99 15.67 -15.14
CA TYR A 115 2.38 14.87 -13.98
C TYR A 115 1.35 13.77 -13.73
N VAL A 116 1.83 12.53 -13.67
CA VAL A 116 1.01 11.36 -13.29
C VAL A 116 1.54 10.85 -11.96
N PHE A 117 0.67 10.79 -10.95
CA PHE A 117 0.99 10.13 -9.69
C PHE A 117 0.94 8.63 -9.90
N LEU A 118 2.08 7.98 -9.68
CA LEU A 118 2.23 6.54 -9.83
C LEU A 118 2.40 5.93 -8.44
N ASN A 119 1.73 4.81 -8.21
CA ASN A 119 1.98 3.99 -7.04
C ASN A 119 3.32 3.23 -7.18
N THR A 120 3.72 2.51 -6.13
CA THR A 120 4.99 1.78 -6.08
C THR A 120 5.07 0.68 -7.15
N GLU A 121 3.97 -0.03 -7.38
CA GLU A 121 3.87 -1.12 -8.35
C GLU A 121 3.96 -0.60 -9.79
N GLU A 122 3.30 0.52 -10.09
CA GLU A 122 3.36 1.20 -11.37
C GLU A 122 4.74 1.77 -11.65
N THR A 123 5.40 2.32 -10.63
CA THR A 123 6.78 2.81 -10.73
C THR A 123 7.74 1.65 -11.05
N LEU A 124 7.60 0.52 -10.36
CA LEU A 124 8.37 -0.68 -10.65
C LEU A 124 8.09 -1.19 -12.06
N LEU A 125 6.82 -1.31 -12.45
CA LEU A 125 6.43 -1.77 -13.79
C LEU A 125 7.04 -0.91 -14.89
N LEU A 126 7.03 0.42 -14.73
CA LEU A 126 7.66 1.36 -15.65
C LEU A 126 9.18 1.22 -15.67
N MET A 127 9.81 1.04 -14.51
CA MET A 127 11.25 0.79 -14.43
C MET A 127 11.64 -0.49 -15.19
N TRP A 128 10.91 -1.59 -14.95
CA TRP A 128 11.11 -2.86 -15.65
C TRP A 128 10.85 -2.73 -17.14
N PHE A 129 9.78 -2.04 -17.54
CA PHE A 129 9.48 -1.76 -18.93
C PHE A 129 10.61 -0.99 -19.62
N ARG A 130 11.12 0.09 -19.01
CA ARG A 130 12.19 0.91 -19.59
C ARG A 130 13.48 0.13 -19.80
N ARG A 131 13.86 -0.71 -18.84
CA ARG A 131 15.09 -1.52 -18.85
C ARG A 131 15.02 -2.74 -19.77
N SER A 132 13.83 -3.16 -20.17
CA SER A 132 13.61 -4.38 -20.95
C SER A 132 13.93 -4.24 -22.44
N ASP A 133 14.20 -5.38 -23.08
CA ASP A 133 14.30 -5.50 -24.54
C ASP A 133 12.93 -5.35 -25.22
N SER A 134 12.92 -5.23 -26.55
CA SER A 134 11.69 -5.02 -27.33
C SER A 134 10.68 -6.17 -27.19
N LYS A 135 11.18 -7.42 -27.09
CA LYS A 135 10.35 -8.61 -26.92
C LYS A 135 9.65 -8.61 -25.56
N SER A 136 10.38 -8.35 -24.48
CA SER A 136 9.84 -8.32 -23.13
C SER A 136 8.94 -7.11 -22.90
N LYS A 137 9.26 -5.95 -23.50
CA LYS A 137 8.35 -4.78 -23.53
C LYS A 137 7.00 -5.14 -24.11
N LYS A 138 6.99 -5.83 -25.26
CA LYS A 138 5.75 -6.31 -25.89
C LYS A 138 5.00 -7.27 -24.96
N MET A 139 5.71 -8.22 -24.34
CA MET A 139 5.09 -9.17 -23.42
C MET A 139 4.45 -8.48 -22.20
N ILE A 140 5.12 -7.48 -21.62
CA ILE A 140 4.58 -6.67 -20.51
C ILE A 140 3.29 -5.97 -20.94
N LEU A 141 3.27 -5.35 -22.12
CA LEU A 141 2.09 -4.66 -22.65
C LEU A 141 0.94 -5.63 -22.96
N ASP A 142 1.24 -6.78 -23.57
CA ASP A 142 0.25 -7.80 -23.90
C ASP A 142 -0.41 -8.33 -22.62
N VAL A 143 0.38 -8.60 -21.57
CA VAL A 143 -0.13 -9.04 -20.26
C VAL A 143 -1.01 -7.97 -19.63
N ALA A 144 -0.56 -6.71 -19.61
CA ALA A 144 -1.33 -5.61 -19.07
C ALA A 144 -2.68 -5.45 -19.79
N LYS A 145 -2.69 -5.58 -21.12
CA LYS A 145 -3.91 -5.54 -21.92
C LYS A 145 -4.84 -6.71 -21.58
N MET A 146 -4.32 -7.93 -21.51
CA MET A 146 -5.11 -9.12 -21.15
C MET A 146 -5.72 -8.98 -19.74
N SER A 147 -4.98 -8.46 -18.77
CA SER A 147 -5.49 -8.20 -17.42
C SER A 147 -6.61 -7.17 -17.41
N CYS A 148 -6.49 -6.10 -18.20
CA CYS A 148 -7.55 -5.10 -18.35
C CYS A 148 -8.81 -5.70 -18.99
N ASP A 149 -8.65 -6.44 -20.09
CA ASP A 149 -9.75 -7.10 -20.79
C ASP A 149 -10.48 -8.08 -19.87
N LEU A 150 -9.74 -8.84 -19.06
CA LEU A 150 -10.30 -9.75 -18.05
C LEU A 150 -11.12 -8.99 -17.00
N SER A 151 -10.59 -7.89 -16.45
CA SER A 151 -11.32 -7.05 -15.48
C SER A 151 -12.61 -6.48 -16.07
N MET A 152 -12.59 -6.04 -17.32
CA MET A 152 -13.79 -5.54 -18.00
C MET A 152 -14.83 -6.64 -18.24
N ALA A 153 -14.39 -7.85 -18.61
CA ALA A 153 -15.27 -8.98 -18.81
C ALA A 153 -15.93 -9.44 -17.50
N THR A 154 -15.17 -9.49 -16.40
CA THR A 154 -15.71 -9.86 -15.08
C THR A 154 -16.71 -8.82 -14.58
N MET A 155 -16.44 -7.53 -14.75
CA MET A 155 -17.39 -6.47 -14.39
C MET A 155 -18.71 -6.60 -15.16
N LYS A 156 -18.67 -6.81 -16.48
CA LYS A 156 -19.88 -7.02 -17.30
C LYS A 156 -20.66 -8.27 -16.90
N LEU A 157 -19.95 -9.36 -16.58
CA LEU A 157 -20.57 -10.60 -16.14
C LEU A 157 -21.30 -10.39 -14.79
N ASN A 158 -20.67 -9.66 -13.88
CA ASN A 158 -21.28 -9.32 -12.59
C ASN A 158 -22.53 -8.47 -12.78
N GLU A 159 -22.47 -7.41 -13.60
CA GLU A 159 -23.62 -6.56 -13.91
C GLU A 159 -24.79 -7.37 -14.50
N TYR A 160 -24.51 -8.25 -15.47
CA TYR A 160 -25.54 -9.13 -16.03
C TYR A 160 -26.18 -10.02 -14.95
N THR A 161 -25.36 -10.61 -14.08
CA THR A 161 -25.82 -11.50 -13.01
C THR A 161 -26.69 -10.75 -11.99
N GLU A 162 -26.31 -9.52 -11.64
CA GLU A 162 -27.08 -8.65 -10.75
C GLU A 162 -28.42 -8.25 -11.36
N ASN A 163 -28.42 -7.83 -12.63
CA ASN A 163 -29.65 -7.47 -13.35
C ASN A 163 -30.62 -8.64 -13.48
N GLU A 164 -30.14 -9.85 -13.75
CA GLU A 164 -31.00 -11.04 -13.77
C GLU A 164 -31.60 -11.30 -12.38
N ARG A 165 -30.81 -11.22 -11.30
CA ARG A 165 -31.32 -11.37 -9.92
C ARG A 165 -32.39 -10.33 -9.58
N LEU A 166 -32.20 -9.07 -9.98
CA LEU A 166 -33.19 -8.02 -9.76
C LEU A 166 -34.52 -8.31 -10.48
N LYS A 167 -34.48 -8.73 -11.75
CA LYS A 167 -35.68 -9.13 -12.50
C LYS A 167 -36.42 -10.30 -11.83
N TYR A 168 -35.70 -11.27 -11.27
CA TYR A 168 -36.31 -12.36 -10.50
C TYR A 168 -37.00 -11.86 -9.22
N THR A 169 -36.43 -10.88 -8.53
CA THR A 169 -37.05 -10.29 -7.33
C THR A 169 -38.28 -9.43 -7.65
N GLU A 170 -38.31 -8.76 -8.80
CA GLU A 170 -39.47 -7.99 -9.27
C GLU A 170 -40.63 -8.89 -9.72
N LYS A 171 -40.34 -10.04 -10.35
CA LYS A 171 -41.36 -11.03 -10.75
C LYS A 171 -42.02 -11.77 -9.59
N ASN A 172 -41.36 -11.83 -8.43
CA ASN A 172 -41.82 -12.56 -7.25
C ASN A 172 -42.48 -11.63 -6.19
N LYS A 173 -42.75 -10.37 -6.54
CA LYS A 173 -43.57 -9.41 -5.77
C LYS A 173 -44.93 -9.25 -6.45
#